data_AF-A0A316N6J1-F1
#
_entry.id   AF-A0A316N6J1-F1
#
_cell.length_a   1.000
_cell.length_b   1.000
_cell.length_c   1.000
_cell.angle_alpha   90.00
_cell.angle_beta   90.00
_cell.angle_gamma   90.00
#
_symmetry.space_group_name_H-M   'P 1'
#
loop_
_entity.id
_entity.type
_entity.pdbx_description
1 polymer ?
#
loop_
_entity_poly.entity_id
_entity_poly.type
_entity_poly.pdbx_seq_one_letter_code
_entity_poly.pdbx_strand_id
1 'polypeptide(L)'
;MKVRLRDLIEKYKRQIIIASIILAAILVLVLLYIFVIGPWIEFKGNEKKFTNAIQEYYDRNPGYLPKNDGDYRTMTLQDAYDNGMLSETLFIPNTKRICSFDNSWVRVFKEGDDYKYYTYLECGFYKSSTDHEGPEITLEGESPVLVYFNGTYEDPGVKSVIDNKDGEMDISSVTIDTSKVNTQAIGTYKVTYVAYDKMRNRSEVTRDVTVVSNLTDLVKANTDDTNTYKGFDVNNYLQFSGMLWRIVGINDDGTIKIVLEDSAANLIYGASSYDESNVKRWLNNVFYNAIHNKDYIKQDSTFCIDTVTDINNPTCNELSVPAPVGMLSATDYKNSLDANGESYLLNMVGFWFTNHTGTDTNVWASFRGNPMDYEQDNLGAVRPVVNLNTDELYVQSGIGSYTEPYKLYDYEYGKENDALNTRLIGEYVMYSNNSWRITSIDQDGNIELTSAGIIRDSENHDIYASYGETLEYPKLDPTMQYNLGYVLDQQVALQISSQYLIRHDWTIKELSDAYYDEVETTTITSYVSIPNSSDLFSGTNSDPLFKITQYWLADYITMYSGVVPVVNAVNGYGFVVSFDEYRSNGVKAKIYLSKAAIISSGNGTVNSPYYLK
;
A
#
# COMPACT_ATOMS: atom_id res chain seq x y z
N MET A 1 -50.02 55.98 67.12
CA MET A 1 -49.72 56.56 65.79
C MET A 1 -49.05 55.46 64.95
N LYS A 2 -49.79 54.78 64.06
CA LYS A 2 -49.25 53.73 63.16
C LYS A 2 -48.74 54.40 61.89
N VAL A 3 -47.44 54.66 61.79
CA VAL A 3 -46.84 55.07 60.51
C VAL A 3 -46.91 53.85 59.59
N ARG A 4 -47.58 53.99 58.43
CA ARG A 4 -47.68 52.92 57.45
C ARG A 4 -46.30 52.72 56.81
N LEU A 5 -45.83 51.48 56.77
CA LEU A 5 -44.52 51.10 56.22
C LEU A 5 -44.28 51.66 54.80
N ARG A 6 -45.34 51.84 54.00
CA ARG A 6 -45.30 52.49 52.68
C ARG A 6 -44.80 53.95 52.73
N ASP A 7 -45.26 54.76 53.69
CA ASP A 7 -44.89 56.18 53.79
C ASP A 7 -43.41 56.34 54.22
N LEU A 8 -42.90 55.38 55.01
CA LEU A 8 -41.49 55.30 55.40
C LEU A 8 -40.59 54.86 54.23
N ILE A 9 -41.01 53.86 53.45
CA ILE A 9 -40.28 53.41 52.25
C ILE A 9 -40.21 54.54 51.21
N GLU A 10 -41.27 55.34 51.05
CA GLU A 10 -41.32 56.45 50.10
C GLU A 10 -40.47 57.65 50.57
N LYS A 11 -40.50 57.97 51.87
CA LYS A 11 -39.66 59.01 52.49
C LYS A 11 -38.16 58.68 52.42
N TYR A 12 -37.77 57.41 52.54
CA TYR A 12 -36.37 56.97 52.55
C TYR A 12 -35.95 56.23 51.26
N LYS A 13 -36.78 56.23 50.21
CA LYS A 13 -36.57 55.47 48.96
C LYS A 13 -35.18 55.68 48.38
N ARG A 14 -34.70 56.93 48.35
CA ARG A 14 -33.37 57.29 47.84
C ARG A 14 -32.24 56.74 48.72
N GLN A 15 -32.39 56.75 50.05
CA GLN A 15 -31.39 56.19 50.97
C GLN A 15 -31.36 54.66 50.92
N ILE A 16 -32.51 54.00 50.77
CA ILE A 16 -32.62 52.55 50.60
C ILE A 16 -31.97 52.12 49.27
N ILE A 17 -32.22 52.84 48.17
CA ILE A 17 -31.57 52.56 46.89
C ILE A 17 -30.04 52.72 46.98
N ILE A 18 -29.55 53.80 47.61
CA ILE A 18 -28.10 54.01 47.80
C ILE A 18 -27.50 52.90 48.67
N ALA A 19 -28.14 52.52 49.78
CA ALA A 19 -27.66 51.45 50.65
C ALA A 19 -27.64 50.09 49.92
N SER A 20 -28.66 49.79 49.11
CA SER A 20 -28.70 48.57 48.28
C SER A 20 -27.62 48.56 47.20
N ILE A 21 -27.33 49.69 46.56
CA ILE A 21 -26.24 49.81 45.59
C ILE A 21 -24.88 49.60 46.26
N ILE A 22 -24.67 50.17 47.45
CA ILE A 22 -23.44 49.96 48.23
C ILE A 22 -23.31 48.50 48.65
N LEU A 23 -24.39 47.87 49.13
CA LEU A 23 -24.38 46.46 49.51
C LEU A 23 -24.10 45.54 48.31
N ALA A 24 -24.70 45.84 47.15
CA ALA A 24 -24.44 45.13 45.91
C ALA A 24 -22.98 45.32 45.44
N ALA A 25 -22.43 46.54 45.54
CA ALA A 25 -21.04 46.81 45.21
C ALA A 25 -20.07 46.07 46.15
N ILE A 26 -20.35 46.03 47.46
CA ILE A 26 -19.58 45.25 48.43
C ILE A 26 -19.67 43.76 48.10
N LEU A 27 -20.86 43.25 47.80
CA LEU A 27 -21.05 41.84 47.41
C LEU A 27 -20.26 41.52 46.14
N VAL A 28 -20.28 42.39 45.13
CA VAL A 28 -19.49 42.24 43.90
C VAL A 28 -18.00 42.23 44.20
N LEU A 29 -17.50 43.12 45.06
CA LEU A 29 -16.09 43.13 45.47
C LEU A 29 -15.70 41.86 46.25
N VAL A 30 -16.57 41.37 47.12
CA VAL A 30 -16.36 40.10 47.86
C VAL A 30 -16.35 38.92 46.91
N LEU A 31 -17.28 38.84 45.96
CA LEU A 31 -17.33 37.79 44.94
C LEU A 31 -16.08 37.87 44.04
N LEU A 32 -15.68 39.07 43.62
CA LEU A 32 -14.48 39.28 42.82
C LEU A 32 -13.21 38.89 43.58
N TYR A 33 -13.16 39.13 44.89
CA TYR A 33 -12.07 38.66 45.73
C TYR A 33 -12.05 37.13 45.84
N ILE A 34 -13.19 36.50 46.14
CA ILE A 34 -13.29 35.05 46.35
C ILE A 34 -13.00 34.26 45.06
N PHE A 35 -13.51 34.73 43.93
CA PHE A 35 -13.47 33.97 42.66
C PHE A 35 -12.35 34.39 41.71
N VAL A 36 -11.75 35.58 41.87
CA VAL A 36 -10.73 36.09 40.94
C VAL A 36 -9.43 36.43 41.66
N ILE A 37 -9.44 37.39 42.59
CA ILE A 37 -8.21 37.93 43.18
C ILE A 37 -7.55 36.91 44.12
N GLY A 38 -8.30 36.34 45.06
CA GLY A 38 -7.80 35.36 46.04
C GLY A 38 -7.13 34.15 45.36
N PRO A 39 -7.81 33.49 44.41
CA PRO A 39 -7.23 32.39 43.65
C PRO A 39 -5.96 32.76 42.88
N TRP A 40 -5.91 33.97 42.31
CA TRP A 40 -4.74 34.45 41.60
C TRP A 40 -3.55 34.74 42.53
N ILE A 41 -3.80 35.26 43.74
CA ILE A 41 -2.78 35.43 44.78
C ILE A 41 -2.24 34.06 45.22
N GLU A 42 -3.12 33.07 45.42
CA GLU A 42 -2.73 31.70 45.77
C GLU A 42 -1.84 31.10 44.67
N PHE A 43 -2.23 31.24 43.40
CA PHE A 43 -1.44 30.80 42.26
C PHE A 43 -0.04 31.45 42.21
N LYS A 44 0.04 32.78 42.36
CA LYS A 44 1.33 33.50 42.42
C LYS A 44 2.18 33.06 43.61
N GLY A 45 1.53 32.71 44.72
CA GLY A 45 2.18 32.07 45.86
C GLY A 45 2.79 30.72 45.51
N ASN A 46 2.04 29.87 44.79
CA ASN A 46 2.52 28.57 44.33
C ASN A 46 3.68 28.68 43.33
N GLU A 47 3.63 29.62 42.38
CA GLU A 47 4.76 29.92 41.48
C GLU A 47 6.02 30.24 42.28
N LYS A 48 5.91 31.14 43.27
CA LYS A 48 7.06 31.55 44.09
C LYS A 48 7.61 30.39 44.94
N LYS A 49 6.73 29.57 45.53
CA LYS A 49 7.14 28.36 46.25
C LYS A 49 7.94 27.43 45.34
N PHE A 50 7.47 27.24 44.12
CA PHE A 50 8.15 26.40 43.13
C PHE A 50 9.52 26.96 42.75
N THR A 51 9.61 28.24 42.39
CA THR A 51 10.88 28.91 42.08
C THR A 51 11.88 28.79 43.24
N ASN A 52 11.44 29.10 44.47
CA ASN A 52 12.29 29.10 45.65
C ASN A 52 12.83 27.70 45.99
N ALA A 53 11.99 26.66 45.88
CA ALA A 53 12.41 25.28 46.12
C ALA A 53 13.57 24.87 45.20
N ILE A 54 13.50 25.27 43.92
CA ILE A 54 14.55 25.00 42.95
C ILE A 54 15.80 25.84 43.21
N GLN A 55 15.65 27.10 43.61
CA GLN A 55 16.78 27.94 44.03
C GLN A 55 17.53 27.34 45.22
N GLU A 56 16.82 26.96 46.29
CA GLU A 56 17.43 26.33 47.47
C GLU A 56 18.09 24.98 47.16
N TYR A 57 17.58 24.25 46.16
CA TYR A 57 18.22 23.04 45.67
C TYR A 57 19.59 23.35 45.04
N TYR A 58 19.66 24.32 44.13
CA TYR A 58 20.92 24.69 43.48
C TYR A 58 21.90 25.40 44.40
N ASP A 59 21.43 26.16 45.39
CA ASP A 59 22.27 26.77 46.43
C ASP A 59 23.02 25.70 47.24
N ARG A 60 22.36 24.57 47.53
CA ARG A 60 22.97 23.42 48.21
C ARG A 60 23.81 22.56 47.27
N ASN A 61 23.50 22.57 45.98
CA ASN A 61 24.12 21.70 44.98
C ASN A 61 24.64 22.51 43.77
N PRO A 62 25.58 23.46 43.97
CA PRO A 62 26.00 24.37 42.91
C PRO A 62 26.68 23.67 41.73
N GLY A 63 27.15 22.43 41.91
CA GLY A 63 27.74 21.61 40.84
C GLY A 63 26.76 21.21 39.72
N TYR A 64 25.44 21.30 39.96
CA TYR A 64 24.41 21.01 38.96
C TYR A 64 23.92 22.23 38.20
N LEU A 65 24.34 23.43 38.60
CA LEU A 65 24.03 24.65 37.87
C LEU A 65 24.64 24.63 36.45
N PRO A 66 24.00 25.32 35.49
CA PRO A 66 24.59 25.54 34.16
C PRO A 66 25.96 26.23 34.30
N LYS A 67 26.95 25.78 33.50
CA LYS A 67 28.35 26.14 33.72
C LYS A 67 28.80 27.32 32.85
N ASN A 68 28.38 27.34 31.58
CA ASN A 68 28.78 28.36 30.63
C ASN A 68 27.67 29.39 30.47
N ASP A 69 28.05 30.61 30.08
CA ASP A 69 27.09 31.67 29.79
C ASP A 69 26.10 31.23 28.69
N GLY A 70 24.80 31.45 28.91
CA GLY A 70 23.72 31.00 28.03
C GLY A 70 23.30 29.53 28.17
N ASP A 71 24.03 28.72 28.96
CA ASP A 71 23.58 27.38 29.35
C ASP A 71 22.36 27.47 30.27
N TYR A 72 21.53 26.44 30.22
CA TYR A 72 20.36 26.33 31.07
C TYR A 72 20.16 24.92 31.62
N ARG A 73 19.36 24.84 32.69
CA ARG A 73 18.84 23.58 33.24
C ARG A 73 17.35 23.72 33.49
N THR A 74 16.60 22.68 33.16
CA THR A 74 15.17 22.59 33.45
C THR A 74 14.97 21.64 34.63
N MET A 75 14.15 22.05 35.60
CA MET A 75 13.64 21.20 36.66
C MET A 75 12.13 21.15 36.54
N THR A 76 11.55 19.98 36.32
CA THR A 76 10.09 19.84 36.28
C THR A 76 9.50 19.90 37.69
N LEU A 77 8.19 20.12 37.79
CA LEU A 77 7.51 20.06 39.07
C LEU A 77 7.57 18.64 39.66
N GLN A 78 7.54 17.60 38.81
CA GLN A 78 7.75 16.22 39.22
C GLN A 78 9.12 16.03 39.87
N ASP A 79 10.19 16.49 39.22
CA ASP A 79 11.56 16.40 39.75
C ASP A 79 11.68 17.05 41.13
N ALA A 80 10.99 18.17 41.34
CA ALA A 80 10.99 18.87 42.61
C ALA A 80 10.39 18.04 43.75
N TYR A 81 9.34 17.26 43.49
CA TYR A 81 8.77 16.35 44.49
C TYR A 81 9.62 15.09 44.67
N ASP A 82 10.06 14.47 43.57
CA ASP A 82 10.82 13.22 43.61
C ASP A 82 12.15 13.36 44.35
N ASN A 83 12.77 14.53 44.25
CA ASN A 83 14.01 14.86 44.94
C ASN A 83 13.78 15.55 46.29
N GLY A 84 12.54 15.62 46.78
CA GLY A 84 12.19 16.21 48.08
C GLY A 84 12.51 17.70 48.20
N MET A 85 12.60 18.42 47.07
CA MET A 85 12.81 19.88 47.04
C MET A 85 11.55 20.63 47.50
N LEU A 86 10.38 20.06 47.20
CA LEU A 86 9.06 20.55 47.62
C LEU A 86 8.39 19.53 48.55
N SER A 87 8.09 19.95 49.77
CA SER A 87 7.34 19.15 50.75
C SER A 87 5.83 19.43 50.74
N GLU A 88 5.43 20.59 50.21
CA GLU A 88 4.03 21.00 50.14
C GLU A 88 3.45 20.75 48.75
N THR A 89 2.29 20.12 48.67
CA THR A 89 1.58 19.93 47.40
C THR A 89 1.02 21.26 46.89
N LEU A 90 1.36 21.62 45.65
CA LEU A 90 0.82 22.78 44.95
C LEU A 90 -0.53 22.40 44.32
N PHE A 91 -1.61 22.98 44.85
CA PHE A 91 -2.97 22.76 44.36
C PHE A 91 -3.40 23.87 43.40
N ILE A 92 -4.30 23.50 42.48
CA ILE A 92 -5.07 24.44 41.68
C ILE A 92 -5.94 25.25 42.64
N PRO A 93 -5.86 26.60 42.62
CA PRO A 93 -6.57 27.46 43.54
C PRO A 93 -8.07 27.14 43.70
N ASN A 94 -8.59 27.21 44.92
CA ASN A 94 -9.97 26.84 45.26
C ASN A 94 -10.37 25.39 44.93
N THR A 95 -9.42 24.50 44.67
CA THR A 95 -9.70 23.08 44.43
C THR A 95 -8.80 22.17 45.27
N LYS A 96 -9.02 20.86 45.19
CA LYS A 96 -8.12 19.84 45.74
C LYS A 96 -7.35 19.10 44.65
N ARG A 97 -7.35 19.63 43.43
CA ARG A 97 -6.60 19.05 42.30
C ARG A 97 -5.21 19.66 42.28
N ILE A 98 -4.22 18.86 41.97
CA ILE A 98 -2.82 19.29 41.90
C ILE A 98 -2.54 20.04 40.59
N CYS A 99 -1.53 20.91 40.61
CA CYS A 99 -1.01 21.51 39.38
C CYS A 99 -0.35 20.43 38.48
N SER A 100 -0.24 20.70 37.18
CA SER A 100 0.31 19.77 36.20
C SER A 100 1.78 19.50 36.47
N PHE A 101 2.16 18.24 36.68
CA PHE A 101 3.55 17.86 36.86
C PHE A 101 4.34 17.93 35.56
N ASP A 102 3.76 17.41 34.47
CA ASP A 102 4.46 17.22 33.20
C ASP A 102 4.66 18.53 32.44
N ASN A 103 3.76 19.49 32.62
CA ASN A 103 3.83 20.77 31.90
C ASN A 103 4.49 21.88 32.71
N SER A 104 4.69 21.70 34.03
CA SER A 104 5.25 22.75 34.89
C SER A 104 6.75 22.56 35.10
N TRP A 105 7.50 23.65 35.00
CA TRP A 105 8.96 23.64 35.12
C TRP A 105 9.53 24.96 35.66
N VAL A 106 10.75 24.88 36.19
CA VAL A 106 11.64 26.03 36.42
C VAL A 106 12.89 25.85 35.56
N ARG A 107 13.20 26.85 34.73
CA ARG A 107 14.47 26.92 33.99
C ARG A 107 15.40 27.91 34.66
N VAL A 108 16.61 27.46 34.95
CA VAL A 108 17.71 28.32 35.42
C VAL A 108 18.68 28.56 34.26
N PHE A 109 18.98 29.81 33.98
CA PHE A 109 19.93 30.25 32.96
C PHE A 109 21.16 30.86 33.63
N LYS A 110 22.35 30.57 33.10
CA LYS A 110 23.58 31.29 33.44
C LYS A 110 23.66 32.55 32.59
N GLU A 111 23.74 33.72 33.23
CA GLU A 111 23.89 35.01 32.56
C GLU A 111 25.03 35.82 33.20
N GLY A 112 26.19 35.85 32.56
CA GLY A 112 27.41 36.39 33.13
C GLY A 112 27.76 35.70 34.45
N ASP A 113 27.92 36.47 35.52
CA ASP A 113 28.19 35.94 36.87
C ASP A 113 26.92 35.51 37.63
N ASP A 114 25.73 35.83 37.11
CA ASP A 114 24.44 35.61 37.77
C ASP A 114 23.68 34.40 37.22
N TYR A 115 22.62 34.01 37.94
CA TYR A 115 21.66 32.99 37.51
C TYR A 115 20.24 33.56 37.53
N LYS A 116 19.49 33.36 36.43
CA LYS A 116 18.09 33.76 36.34
C LYS A 116 17.17 32.55 36.29
N TYR A 117 16.07 32.64 37.03
CA TYR A 117 15.09 31.57 37.17
C TYR A 117 13.77 32.00 36.54
N TYR A 118 13.28 31.20 35.60
CA TYR A 118 12.00 31.39 34.93
C TYR A 118 11.11 30.22 35.29
N THR A 119 9.92 30.51 35.78
CA THR A 119 8.97 29.49 36.24
C THR A 119 7.76 29.50 35.34
N TYR A 120 7.45 28.33 34.78
CA TYR A 120 6.18 28.05 34.16
C TYR A 120 5.43 27.02 35.00
N LEU A 121 4.32 27.43 35.60
CA LEU A 121 3.45 26.61 36.41
C LEU A 121 2.06 26.58 35.77
N GLU A 122 1.58 25.38 35.45
CA GLU A 122 0.24 25.15 34.92
C GLU A 122 -0.64 24.53 36.01
N CYS A 123 -1.60 25.31 36.50
CA CYS A 123 -2.57 24.94 37.52
C CYS A 123 -4.00 25.10 36.99
N GLY A 124 -4.42 24.21 36.09
CA GLY A 124 -5.75 24.26 35.48
C GLY A 124 -5.90 25.50 34.59
N PHE A 125 -6.87 26.38 34.91
CA PHE A 125 -7.03 27.65 34.19
C PHE A 125 -5.96 28.69 34.52
N TYR A 126 -5.20 28.51 35.61
CA TYR A 126 -4.14 29.42 36.01
C TYR A 126 -2.81 28.95 35.42
N LYS A 127 -2.17 29.82 34.62
CA LYS A 127 -0.89 29.54 33.98
C LYS A 127 0.07 30.70 34.21
N SER A 128 1.36 30.39 34.32
CA SER A 128 2.41 31.39 34.37
C SER A 128 2.42 32.20 33.08
N SER A 129 2.87 33.45 33.17
CA SER A 129 3.07 34.31 31.99
C SER A 129 4.37 34.02 31.24
N THR A 130 5.27 33.22 31.84
CA THR A 130 6.51 32.75 31.25
C THR A 130 6.20 31.95 29.99
N ASP A 131 7.03 32.12 28.97
CA ASP A 131 6.83 31.42 27.72
C ASP A 131 7.07 29.91 27.84
N HIS A 132 6.24 29.12 27.16
CA HIS A 132 6.24 27.66 27.17
C HIS A 132 5.87 27.05 25.81
N GLU A 133 5.55 27.88 24.81
CA GLU A 133 5.25 27.41 23.47
C GLU A 133 6.52 27.53 22.62
N GLY A 134 6.76 26.58 21.72
CA GLY A 134 7.89 26.70 20.79
C GLY A 134 7.54 27.64 19.62
N PRO A 135 8.54 28.15 18.90
CA PRO A 135 8.31 29.04 17.78
C PRO A 135 7.63 28.33 16.60
N GLU A 136 6.81 29.02 15.83
CA GLU A 136 6.26 28.51 14.57
C GLU A 136 7.31 28.64 13.45
N ILE A 137 7.65 27.52 12.79
CA ILE A 137 8.60 27.47 11.68
C ILE A 137 7.82 27.39 10.37
N THR A 138 7.97 28.40 9.51
CA THR A 138 7.44 28.38 8.14
C THR A 138 8.58 28.11 7.16
N LEU A 139 8.47 27.04 6.39
CA LEU A 139 9.46 26.63 5.40
C LEU A 139 9.36 27.46 4.10
N GLU A 140 10.49 27.68 3.42
CA GLU A 140 10.53 28.31 2.09
C GLU A 140 10.37 27.25 0.99
N GLY A 141 9.68 27.53 -0.12
CA GLY A 141 9.49 26.55 -1.20
C GLY A 141 8.55 25.37 -0.86
N GLU A 142 8.49 24.40 -1.77
CA GLU A 142 7.51 23.30 -1.75
C GLU A 142 7.98 22.09 -0.92
N SER A 143 7.02 21.23 -0.57
CA SER A 143 7.26 19.89 -0.01
C SER A 143 6.23 18.94 -0.63
N PRO A 144 6.65 17.85 -1.29
CA PRO A 144 8.03 17.36 -1.40
C PRO A 144 8.90 18.15 -2.40
N VAL A 145 10.23 18.14 -2.19
CA VAL A 145 11.22 18.59 -3.18
C VAL A 145 11.63 17.41 -4.05
N LEU A 146 11.52 17.56 -5.37
CA LEU A 146 11.93 16.52 -6.32
C LEU A 146 13.41 16.68 -6.70
N VAL A 147 14.16 15.58 -6.61
CA VAL A 147 15.57 15.52 -6.99
C VAL A 147 15.76 14.35 -7.95
N TYR A 148 16.47 14.57 -9.06
CA TYR A 148 16.83 13.46 -9.95
C TYR A 148 17.95 12.62 -9.34
N PHE A 149 17.94 11.31 -9.61
CA PHE A 149 18.99 10.38 -9.21
C PHE A 149 20.38 10.91 -9.61
N ASN A 150 21.34 10.83 -8.68
CA ASN A 150 22.67 11.45 -8.77
C ASN A 150 22.70 12.98 -8.87
N GLY A 151 21.55 13.65 -8.73
CA GLY A 151 21.45 15.09 -8.63
C GLY A 151 21.96 15.63 -7.30
N THR A 152 22.01 16.95 -7.21
CA THR A 152 22.35 17.69 -5.99
C THR A 152 21.08 18.16 -5.29
N TYR A 153 20.94 17.88 -4.00
CA TYR A 153 19.90 18.47 -3.16
C TYR A 153 20.44 19.74 -2.51
N GLU A 154 19.80 20.87 -2.79
CA GLU A 154 20.00 22.12 -2.06
C GLU A 154 18.72 22.45 -1.29
N ASP A 155 18.85 22.74 0.00
CA ASP A 155 17.69 23.03 0.83
C ASP A 155 17.13 24.45 0.54
N PRO A 156 15.83 24.59 0.20
CA PRO A 156 15.22 25.91 0.04
C PRO A 156 15.29 26.83 1.27
N GLY A 157 15.55 26.27 2.45
CA GLY A 157 15.65 26.99 3.70
C GLY A 157 14.30 27.24 4.38
N VAL A 158 14.32 28.23 5.27
CA VAL A 158 13.23 28.64 6.15
C VAL A 158 12.79 30.05 5.77
N LYS A 159 11.48 30.25 5.63
CA LYS A 159 10.89 31.54 5.26
C LYS A 159 10.76 32.48 6.44
N SER A 160 10.27 31.98 7.57
CA SER A 160 10.11 32.75 8.80
C SER A 160 10.06 31.85 10.03
N VAL A 161 10.49 32.40 11.16
CA VAL A 161 10.36 31.78 12.49
C VAL A 161 9.73 32.83 13.39
N ILE A 162 8.55 32.54 13.92
CA ILE A 162 7.79 33.51 14.72
C ILE A 162 7.36 32.85 16.02
N ASP A 163 7.68 33.52 17.12
CA ASP A 163 7.29 33.10 18.46
C ASP A 163 6.25 34.06 19.06
N ASN A 164 5.40 33.55 19.95
CA ASN A 164 4.29 34.31 20.53
C ASN A 164 4.76 35.38 21.56
N LYS A 165 5.96 35.24 22.16
CA LYS A 165 6.57 36.21 23.10
C LYS A 165 7.80 36.88 22.53
N ASP A 166 8.63 36.15 21.80
CA ASP A 166 9.87 36.66 21.23
C ASP A 166 9.67 37.39 19.89
N GLY A 167 8.52 37.20 19.25
CA GLY A 167 8.19 37.81 17.96
C GLY A 167 8.95 37.16 16.80
N GLU A 168 9.36 37.95 15.82
CA GLU A 168 10.15 37.47 14.69
C GLU A 168 11.57 37.11 15.15
N MET A 169 11.98 35.87 14.84
CA MET A 169 13.29 35.32 15.20
C MET A 169 14.20 35.20 13.97
N ASP A 170 15.51 35.17 14.21
CA ASP A 170 16.49 34.98 13.14
C ASP A 170 16.39 33.56 12.56
N ILE A 171 16.13 33.46 11.26
CA ILE A 171 16.08 32.19 10.52
C ILE A 171 17.39 31.41 10.60
N SER A 172 18.54 32.08 10.80
CA SER A 172 19.85 31.42 10.91
C SER A 172 19.99 30.60 12.20
N SER A 173 19.09 30.78 13.17
CA SER A 173 19.04 30.00 14.41
C SER A 173 18.42 28.60 14.23
N VAL A 174 17.77 28.33 13.09
CA VAL A 174 17.17 27.03 12.82
C VAL A 174 18.27 26.03 12.45
N THR A 175 18.30 24.91 13.17
CA THR A 175 19.14 23.77 12.80
C THR A 175 18.43 22.96 11.72
N ILE A 176 19.06 22.83 10.55
CA ILE A 176 18.57 22.07 9.41
C ILE A 176 19.42 20.81 9.28
N ASP A 177 18.79 19.64 9.45
CA ASP A 177 19.45 18.33 9.30
C ASP A 177 19.06 17.69 7.97
N THR A 178 19.98 17.71 7.00
CA THR A 178 19.86 17.06 5.69
C THR A 178 20.63 15.74 5.61
N SER A 179 21.24 15.27 6.70
CA SER A 179 22.19 14.15 6.71
C SER A 179 21.61 12.82 6.24
N LYS A 180 20.28 12.68 6.27
CA LYS A 180 19.55 11.49 5.82
C LYS A 180 19.28 11.47 4.31
N VAL A 181 19.39 12.61 3.62
CA VAL A 181 19.10 12.69 2.18
C VAL A 181 20.21 11.99 1.41
N ASN A 182 19.86 10.92 0.67
CA ASN A 182 20.78 10.20 -0.20
C ASN A 182 20.29 10.29 -1.65
N THR A 183 20.93 11.14 -2.47
CA THR A 183 20.55 11.30 -3.88
C THR A 183 21.04 10.17 -4.80
N GLN A 184 21.79 9.20 -4.25
CA GLN A 184 22.24 7.99 -4.95
C GLN A 184 21.32 6.79 -4.71
N ALA A 185 20.16 6.99 -4.10
CA ALA A 185 19.13 5.98 -3.95
C ALA A 185 17.75 6.61 -4.18
N ILE A 186 16.92 5.93 -4.97
CA ILE A 186 15.55 6.37 -5.26
C ILE A 186 14.69 6.17 -4.00
N GLY A 187 13.88 7.16 -3.67
CA GLY A 187 12.98 7.11 -2.53
C GLY A 187 12.74 8.47 -1.88
N THR A 188 12.01 8.47 -0.78
CA THR A 188 11.68 9.68 -0.03
C THR A 188 12.49 9.78 1.26
N TYR A 189 13.15 10.92 1.44
CA TYR A 189 14.00 11.26 2.58
C TYR A 189 13.41 12.44 3.35
N LYS A 190 13.65 12.51 4.66
CA LYS A 190 13.18 13.61 5.51
C LYS A 190 14.33 14.53 5.88
N VAL A 191 14.11 15.83 5.70
CA VAL A 191 14.92 16.92 6.26
C VAL A 191 14.20 17.46 7.49
N THR A 192 14.92 17.61 8.59
CA THR A 192 14.35 18.06 9.88
C THR A 192 14.83 19.47 10.22
N TYR A 193 13.89 20.33 10.60
CA TYR A 193 14.13 21.73 11.00
C TYR A 193 13.81 21.86 12.47
N VAL A 194 14.75 22.35 13.26
CA VAL A 194 14.58 22.52 14.69
C VAL A 194 14.92 23.96 15.08
N ALA A 195 13.98 24.62 15.74
CA ALA A 195 14.18 25.95 16.29
C ALA A 195 13.91 25.95 17.80
N TYR A 196 14.59 26.84 18.51
CA TYR A 196 14.39 27.09 19.93
C TYR A 196 14.19 28.59 20.15
N ASP A 197 13.16 28.96 20.90
CA ASP A 197 12.97 30.34 21.36
C ASP A 197 14.01 30.74 22.45
N LYS A 198 13.90 31.95 23.00
CA LYS A 198 14.80 32.38 24.08
C LYS A 198 14.58 31.60 25.38
N MET A 199 13.37 31.10 25.62
CA MET A 199 13.08 30.25 26.78
C MET A 199 13.53 28.80 26.61
N ARG A 200 14.01 28.41 25.41
CA ARG A 200 14.39 27.04 25.02
C ARG A 200 13.22 26.08 24.83
N ASN A 201 12.03 26.59 24.51
CA ASN A 201 10.94 25.78 23.96
C ASN A 201 11.29 25.37 22.53
N ARG A 202 10.99 24.12 22.18
CA ARG A 202 11.44 23.48 20.93
C ARG A 202 10.30 23.28 19.96
N SER A 203 10.53 23.60 18.70
CA SER A 203 9.66 23.23 17.58
C SER A 203 10.40 22.38 16.54
N GLU A 204 9.67 21.49 15.89
CA GLU A 204 10.18 20.63 14.82
C GLU A 204 9.20 20.58 13.65
N VAL A 205 9.71 20.78 12.45
CA VAL A 205 8.99 20.61 11.17
C VAL A 205 9.85 19.76 10.26
N THR A 206 9.25 19.05 9.30
CA THR A 206 9.98 18.24 8.31
C THR A 206 9.62 18.62 6.88
N ARG A 207 10.58 18.49 5.96
CA ARG A 207 10.39 18.54 4.50
C ARG A 207 10.70 17.18 3.91
N ASP A 208 9.86 16.72 2.99
CA ASP A 208 10.12 15.49 2.23
C ASP A 208 10.95 15.82 0.98
N VAL A 209 11.96 15.00 0.70
CA VAL A 209 12.80 15.07 -0.50
C VAL A 209 12.64 13.75 -1.24
N THR A 210 12.09 13.79 -2.44
CA THR A 210 11.83 12.60 -3.25
C THR A 210 12.85 12.51 -4.38
N VAL A 211 13.71 11.49 -4.31
CA VAL A 211 14.69 11.17 -5.33
C VAL A 211 14.05 10.24 -6.35
N VAL A 212 14.01 10.65 -7.63
CA VAL A 212 13.39 9.90 -8.73
C VAL A 212 14.37 9.64 -9.86
N SER A 213 14.12 8.59 -10.65
CA SER A 213 14.85 8.35 -11.91
C SER A 213 13.87 8.08 -13.04
N ASN A 214 14.21 8.50 -14.26
CA ASN A 214 13.48 8.04 -15.44
C ASN A 214 13.73 6.54 -15.63
N LEU A 215 12.69 5.77 -15.93
CA LEU A 215 12.81 4.32 -16.11
C LEU A 215 13.71 3.97 -17.30
N THR A 216 13.70 4.78 -18.37
CA THR A 216 14.57 4.59 -19.55
C THR A 216 16.04 4.62 -19.17
N ASP A 217 16.44 5.58 -18.33
CA ASP A 217 17.83 5.73 -17.90
C ASP A 217 18.24 4.58 -16.98
N LEU A 218 17.33 4.10 -16.12
CA LEU A 218 17.56 2.91 -15.30
C LEU A 218 17.75 1.65 -16.17
N VAL A 219 16.93 1.45 -17.20
CA VAL A 219 17.08 0.30 -18.09
C VAL A 219 18.43 0.37 -18.81
N LYS A 220 18.81 1.52 -19.36
CA LYS A 220 20.12 1.71 -20.01
C LYS A 220 21.30 1.46 -19.05
N ALA A 221 21.19 1.90 -17.80
CA ALA A 221 22.24 1.70 -16.80
C ALA A 221 22.42 0.24 -16.38
N ASN A 222 21.39 -0.59 -16.55
CA ASN A 222 21.38 -2.01 -16.15
C ASN A 222 21.38 -2.99 -17.33
N THR A 223 21.59 -2.49 -18.56
CA THR A 223 21.66 -3.31 -19.78
C THR A 223 22.92 -2.95 -20.58
N ASP A 224 23.25 -3.77 -21.58
CA ASP A 224 24.29 -3.44 -22.55
C ASP A 224 23.74 -2.59 -23.71
N ASP A 225 24.54 -2.38 -24.75
CA ASP A 225 24.16 -1.57 -25.91
C ASP A 225 22.91 -2.09 -26.66
N THR A 226 22.44 -3.31 -26.37
CA THR A 226 21.18 -3.85 -26.92
C THR A 226 19.95 -3.43 -26.11
N ASN A 227 20.12 -2.66 -25.03
CA ASN A 227 19.06 -2.16 -24.14
C ASN A 227 18.07 -3.25 -23.66
N THR A 228 18.54 -4.49 -23.54
CA THR A 228 17.73 -5.66 -23.20
C THR A 228 18.35 -6.33 -21.98
N TYR A 229 17.52 -6.69 -21.00
CA TYR A 229 17.97 -7.45 -19.84
C TYR A 229 18.33 -8.88 -20.24
N LYS A 230 19.39 -9.43 -19.64
CA LYS A 230 19.92 -10.76 -19.97
C LYS A 230 20.29 -11.57 -18.72
N GLY A 231 20.19 -12.89 -18.81
CA GLY A 231 20.58 -13.81 -17.73
C GLY A 231 19.41 -14.23 -16.83
N PHE A 232 19.65 -15.10 -15.86
CA PHE A 232 18.60 -15.70 -15.01
C PHE A 232 18.21 -14.83 -13.80
N ASP A 233 19.18 -14.35 -13.04
CA ASP A 233 18.98 -13.63 -11.77
C ASP A 233 19.20 -12.13 -11.96
N VAL A 234 18.14 -11.45 -12.39
CA VAL A 234 18.18 -10.04 -12.82
C VAL A 234 17.16 -9.22 -12.06
N ASN A 235 17.60 -8.09 -11.49
CA ASN A 235 16.73 -7.13 -10.79
C ASN A 235 16.03 -6.19 -11.78
N ASN A 236 15.04 -6.70 -12.52
CA ASN A 236 14.24 -5.97 -13.50
C ASN A 236 12.73 -6.09 -13.24
N TYR A 237 12.32 -6.24 -11.99
CA TYR A 237 10.92 -6.28 -11.60
C TYR A 237 10.30 -4.87 -11.52
N LEU A 238 9.06 -4.76 -11.99
CA LEU A 238 8.28 -3.53 -12.03
C LEU A 238 6.87 -3.79 -11.47
N GLN A 239 6.46 -2.98 -10.51
CA GLN A 239 5.09 -2.93 -10.01
C GLN A 239 4.30 -1.91 -10.84
N PHE A 240 3.36 -2.39 -11.65
CA PHE A 240 2.55 -1.58 -12.55
C PHE A 240 1.11 -2.13 -12.60
N SER A 241 0.12 -1.22 -12.53
CA SER A 241 -1.31 -1.51 -12.58
C SER A 241 -1.74 -2.64 -11.62
N GLY A 242 -1.30 -2.57 -10.35
CA GLY A 242 -1.60 -3.58 -9.34
C GLY A 242 -0.90 -4.94 -9.52
N MET A 243 -0.09 -5.11 -10.57
CA MET A 243 0.54 -6.38 -10.94
C MET A 243 2.07 -6.30 -10.94
N LEU A 244 2.72 -7.46 -10.83
CA LEU A 244 4.17 -7.61 -10.91
C LEU A 244 4.59 -7.99 -12.34
N TRP A 245 5.53 -7.24 -12.88
CA TRP A 245 6.03 -7.35 -14.25
C TRP A 245 7.55 -7.50 -14.26
N ARG A 246 8.08 -7.97 -15.39
CA ARG A 246 9.51 -7.89 -15.72
C ARG A 246 9.71 -6.92 -16.86
N ILE A 247 10.72 -6.08 -16.75
CA ILE A 247 11.16 -5.21 -17.83
C ILE A 247 12.00 -6.04 -18.80
N VAL A 248 11.56 -6.11 -20.05
CA VAL A 248 12.27 -6.82 -21.11
C VAL A 248 13.44 -5.99 -21.61
N GLY A 249 13.16 -4.75 -21.99
CA GLY A 249 14.13 -3.84 -22.56
C GLY A 249 13.47 -2.62 -23.20
N ILE A 250 14.26 -1.87 -23.96
CA ILE A 250 13.80 -0.72 -24.73
C ILE A 250 13.66 -1.15 -26.19
N ASN A 251 12.48 -0.93 -26.77
CA ASN A 251 12.22 -1.18 -28.19
C ASN A 251 12.90 -0.11 -29.07
N ASP A 252 13.03 -0.37 -30.36
CA ASP A 252 13.63 0.57 -31.33
C ASP A 252 12.91 1.92 -31.40
N ASP A 253 11.61 1.94 -31.08
CA ASP A 253 10.79 3.16 -31.03
C ASP A 253 10.90 3.94 -29.70
N GLY A 254 11.76 3.47 -28.79
CA GLY A 254 12.01 4.05 -27.47
C GLY A 254 11.07 3.57 -26.36
N THR A 255 9.97 2.88 -26.67
CA THR A 255 9.07 2.36 -25.63
C THR A 255 9.71 1.27 -24.79
N ILE A 256 9.24 1.09 -23.54
CA ILE A 256 9.76 0.05 -22.64
C ILE A 256 8.85 -1.17 -22.68
N LYS A 257 9.35 -2.29 -23.17
CA LYS A 257 8.63 -3.56 -23.21
C LYS A 257 8.63 -4.20 -21.83
N ILE A 258 7.47 -4.56 -21.31
CA ILE A 258 7.32 -5.29 -20.04
C ILE A 258 6.45 -6.52 -20.25
N VAL A 259 6.73 -7.60 -19.51
CA VAL A 259 5.96 -8.85 -19.51
C VAL A 259 5.44 -9.16 -18.11
N LEU A 260 4.20 -9.62 -18.00
CA LEU A 260 3.64 -10.03 -16.72
C LEU A 260 4.47 -11.18 -16.14
N GLU A 261 4.79 -11.13 -14.84
CA GLU A 261 5.58 -12.18 -14.20
C GLU A 261 4.80 -13.51 -14.09
N ASP A 262 3.52 -13.42 -13.73
CA ASP A 262 2.60 -14.56 -13.61
C ASP A 262 1.97 -14.94 -14.95
N SER A 263 1.44 -16.16 -15.05
CA SER A 263 0.48 -16.50 -16.10
C SER A 263 -0.89 -15.92 -15.76
N ALA A 264 -1.44 -15.12 -16.67
CA ALA A 264 -2.75 -14.49 -16.47
C ALA A 264 -3.91 -15.44 -16.79
N ALA A 265 -3.70 -16.44 -17.64
CA ALA A 265 -4.72 -17.42 -18.05
C ALA A 265 -4.07 -18.64 -18.73
N ASN A 266 -4.86 -19.68 -18.98
CA ASN A 266 -4.50 -20.79 -19.86
C ASN A 266 -5.49 -20.85 -21.03
N LEU A 267 -5.00 -20.67 -22.26
CA LEU A 267 -5.84 -20.61 -23.45
C LEU A 267 -5.35 -21.60 -24.50
N ILE A 268 -6.34 -22.15 -25.21
CA ILE A 268 -6.11 -22.77 -26.52
C ILE A 268 -5.67 -21.66 -27.47
N TYR A 269 -4.61 -21.89 -28.24
CA TYR A 269 -4.13 -20.91 -29.21
C TYR A 269 -5.10 -20.85 -30.41
N GLY A 270 -5.46 -22.02 -30.94
CA GLY A 270 -6.64 -22.22 -31.80
C GLY A 270 -6.60 -21.56 -33.18
N ALA A 271 -5.42 -21.17 -33.66
CA ALA A 271 -5.26 -20.56 -34.98
C ALA A 271 -3.83 -20.76 -35.51
N SER A 272 -3.69 -20.83 -36.84
CA SER A 272 -2.40 -20.94 -37.54
C SER A 272 -1.61 -19.63 -37.64
N SER A 273 -2.15 -18.54 -37.10
CA SER A 273 -1.45 -17.26 -36.96
C SER A 273 -1.76 -16.60 -35.61
N TYR A 274 -0.83 -15.80 -35.10
CA TYR A 274 -1.03 -15.03 -33.87
C TYR A 274 -2.19 -14.04 -33.98
N ASP A 275 -2.35 -13.39 -35.13
CA ASP A 275 -3.37 -12.35 -35.33
C ASP A 275 -4.81 -12.87 -35.26
N GLU A 276 -5.00 -14.14 -35.60
CA GLU A 276 -6.30 -14.82 -35.54
C GLU A 276 -6.47 -15.64 -34.25
N SER A 277 -5.45 -15.69 -33.38
CA SER A 277 -5.46 -16.55 -32.20
C SER A 277 -6.46 -16.12 -31.13
N ASN A 278 -6.95 -17.12 -30.39
CA ASN A 278 -7.72 -16.91 -29.16
C ASN A 278 -6.94 -16.10 -28.13
N VAL A 279 -5.61 -16.26 -28.13
CA VAL A 279 -4.72 -15.57 -27.20
C VAL A 279 -4.69 -14.07 -27.46
N LYS A 280 -4.47 -13.64 -28.71
CA LYS A 280 -4.48 -12.20 -29.05
C LYS A 280 -5.84 -11.57 -28.76
N ARG A 281 -6.93 -12.27 -29.08
CA ARG A 281 -8.29 -11.80 -28.81
C ARG A 281 -8.51 -11.60 -27.31
N TRP A 282 -8.16 -12.59 -26.49
CA TRP A 282 -8.30 -12.51 -25.03
C TRP A 282 -7.45 -11.42 -24.41
N LEU A 283 -6.20 -11.26 -24.85
CA LEU A 283 -5.29 -10.23 -24.36
C LEU A 283 -5.89 -8.83 -24.50
N ASN A 284 -6.57 -8.57 -25.62
CA ASN A 284 -7.07 -7.23 -25.94
C ASN A 284 -8.53 -7.01 -25.52
N ASN A 285 -9.34 -8.06 -25.39
CA ASN A 285 -10.75 -7.96 -24.98
C ASN A 285 -10.95 -8.19 -23.47
N VAL A 286 -10.07 -8.93 -22.81
CA VAL A 286 -10.16 -9.25 -21.37
C VAL A 286 -9.02 -8.60 -20.60
N PHE A 287 -7.77 -8.98 -20.88
CA PHE A 287 -6.65 -8.55 -20.05
C PHE A 287 -6.39 -7.05 -20.12
N TYR A 288 -6.50 -6.44 -21.30
CA TYR A 288 -6.35 -4.98 -21.45
C TYR A 288 -7.34 -4.18 -20.59
N ASN A 289 -8.53 -4.73 -20.32
CA ASN A 289 -9.52 -4.09 -19.45
C ASN A 289 -9.16 -4.19 -17.96
N ALA A 290 -8.25 -5.10 -17.59
CA ALA A 290 -7.69 -5.18 -16.23
C ALA A 290 -6.61 -4.12 -15.96
N ILE A 291 -6.08 -3.45 -16.99
CA ILE A 291 -5.12 -2.36 -16.80
C ILE A 291 -5.82 -1.10 -16.29
N HIS A 292 -5.31 -0.57 -15.18
CA HIS A 292 -5.82 0.61 -14.51
C HIS A 292 -5.62 1.89 -15.33
N ASN A 293 -4.37 2.28 -15.57
CA ASN A 293 -4.04 3.51 -16.28
C ASN A 293 -3.48 3.17 -17.67
N LYS A 294 -4.36 3.28 -18.67
CA LYS A 294 -4.08 2.92 -20.07
C LYS A 294 -3.21 3.95 -20.79
N ASP A 295 -3.08 5.16 -20.27
CA ASP A 295 -2.26 6.24 -20.88
C ASP A 295 -0.76 5.89 -20.88
N TYR A 296 -0.34 5.06 -19.94
CA TYR A 296 1.02 4.51 -19.90
C TYR A 296 1.30 3.51 -21.03
N ILE A 297 0.27 2.93 -21.66
CA ILE A 297 0.44 1.87 -22.66
C ILE A 297 0.38 2.46 -24.07
N LYS A 298 1.35 2.08 -24.90
CA LYS A 298 1.31 2.33 -26.35
C LYS A 298 0.25 1.45 -27.02
N GLN A 299 -0.78 2.11 -27.55
CA GLN A 299 -2.00 1.46 -28.06
C GLN A 299 -1.82 0.72 -29.39
N ASP A 300 -0.91 1.19 -30.24
CA ASP A 300 -0.62 0.66 -31.57
C ASP A 300 0.70 -0.12 -31.60
N SER A 301 0.96 -0.90 -30.55
CA SER A 301 2.14 -1.75 -30.46
C SER A 301 2.07 -2.90 -31.47
N THR A 302 3.23 -3.29 -32.01
CA THR A 302 3.35 -4.48 -32.86
C THR A 302 4.28 -5.49 -32.20
N PHE A 303 4.04 -6.77 -32.49
CA PHE A 303 4.77 -7.89 -31.90
C PHE A 303 5.32 -8.78 -33.01
N CYS A 304 6.47 -9.38 -32.76
CA CYS A 304 7.11 -10.25 -33.73
C CYS A 304 6.28 -11.52 -33.95
N ILE A 305 5.95 -11.88 -35.19
CA ILE A 305 5.13 -13.07 -35.50
C ILE A 305 5.78 -14.00 -36.54
N ASP A 306 7.08 -13.83 -36.81
CA ASP A 306 7.84 -14.68 -37.73
C ASP A 306 7.52 -16.16 -37.52
N THR A 307 7.40 -16.90 -38.62
CA THR A 307 7.47 -18.36 -38.56
C THR A 307 8.90 -18.76 -38.24
N VAL A 308 9.12 -19.45 -37.12
CA VAL A 308 10.44 -19.85 -36.63
C VAL A 308 10.57 -21.37 -36.74
N THR A 309 11.48 -21.85 -37.60
CA THR A 309 11.76 -23.29 -37.73
C THR A 309 12.97 -23.75 -36.88
N ASP A 310 13.84 -22.81 -36.49
CA ASP A 310 14.96 -23.03 -35.57
C ASP A 310 14.94 -21.98 -34.46
N ILE A 311 14.57 -22.42 -33.26
CA ILE A 311 14.44 -21.56 -32.07
C ILE A 311 15.78 -20.96 -31.61
N ASN A 312 16.92 -21.48 -32.07
CA ASN A 312 18.23 -20.94 -31.71
C ASN A 312 18.62 -19.71 -32.54
N ASN A 313 17.96 -19.53 -33.68
CA ASN A 313 18.22 -18.45 -34.62
C ASN A 313 16.91 -17.82 -35.16
N PRO A 314 16.02 -17.33 -34.27
CA PRO A 314 14.80 -16.67 -34.69
C PRO A 314 15.11 -15.29 -35.29
N THR A 315 14.21 -14.81 -36.15
CA THR A 315 14.28 -13.47 -36.73
C THR A 315 13.02 -12.67 -36.39
N CYS A 316 13.01 -11.40 -36.79
CA CYS A 316 11.81 -10.59 -36.69
C CYS A 316 11.62 -9.69 -37.91
N ASN A 317 10.96 -10.22 -38.93
CA ASN A 317 10.68 -9.51 -40.18
C ASN A 317 9.19 -9.24 -40.38
N GLU A 318 8.33 -10.06 -39.76
CA GLU A 318 6.89 -9.98 -39.78
C GLU A 318 6.37 -9.52 -38.41
N LEU A 319 5.48 -8.53 -38.47
CA LEU A 319 4.91 -7.89 -37.31
C LEU A 319 3.39 -8.08 -37.31
N SER A 320 2.85 -8.33 -36.12
CA SER A 320 1.41 -8.47 -35.90
C SER A 320 0.64 -7.22 -36.33
N VAL A 321 -0.66 -7.38 -36.62
CA VAL A 321 -1.59 -6.25 -36.62
C VAL A 321 -1.48 -5.49 -35.29
N PRO A 322 -1.40 -4.14 -35.28
CA PRO A 322 -1.22 -3.36 -34.06
C PRO A 322 -2.26 -3.64 -32.98
N ALA A 323 -1.82 -3.73 -31.72
CA ALA A 323 -2.66 -3.96 -30.55
C ALA A 323 -1.95 -3.46 -29.26
N PRO A 324 -2.69 -3.03 -28.22
CA PRO A 324 -2.09 -2.54 -26.97
C PRO A 324 -1.41 -3.63 -26.15
N VAL A 325 -1.88 -4.88 -26.25
CA VAL A 325 -1.37 -6.02 -25.50
C VAL A 325 -0.98 -7.14 -26.46
N GLY A 326 0.20 -7.71 -26.23
CA GLY A 326 0.71 -8.84 -26.99
C GLY A 326 1.35 -9.92 -26.13
N MET A 327 2.28 -10.65 -26.74
CA MET A 327 3.04 -11.73 -26.10
C MET A 327 4.51 -11.65 -26.49
N LEU A 328 5.35 -12.38 -25.73
CA LEU A 328 6.75 -12.55 -26.07
C LEU A 328 6.91 -13.39 -27.33
N SER A 329 7.93 -13.06 -28.11
CA SER A 329 8.38 -13.86 -29.25
C SER A 329 9.59 -14.72 -28.90
N ALA A 330 9.88 -15.69 -29.76
CA ALA A 330 11.14 -16.42 -29.79
C ALA A 330 12.35 -15.50 -29.86
N THR A 331 12.23 -14.38 -30.59
CA THR A 331 13.30 -13.36 -30.71
C THR A 331 13.52 -12.61 -29.40
N ASP A 332 12.45 -12.27 -28.67
CA ASP A 332 12.58 -11.67 -27.34
C ASP A 332 13.30 -12.62 -26.37
N TYR A 333 12.93 -13.91 -26.39
CA TYR A 333 13.63 -14.93 -25.61
C TYR A 333 15.11 -15.03 -26.00
N LYS A 334 15.42 -15.14 -27.29
CA LYS A 334 16.80 -15.23 -27.78
C LYS A 334 17.64 -14.02 -27.34
N ASN A 335 17.09 -12.82 -27.41
CA ASN A 335 17.78 -11.58 -27.06
C ASN A 335 18.01 -11.42 -25.54
N SER A 336 17.23 -12.12 -24.72
CA SER A 336 17.37 -12.14 -23.26
C SER A 336 18.40 -13.16 -22.73
N LEU A 337 19.05 -13.93 -23.61
CA LEU A 337 20.07 -14.89 -23.20
C LEU A 337 21.38 -14.17 -22.85
N ASP A 338 21.99 -14.57 -21.73
CA ASP A 338 23.36 -14.19 -21.41
C ASP A 338 24.39 -15.08 -22.12
N ALA A 339 25.67 -14.92 -21.75
CA ALA A 339 26.77 -15.72 -22.30
C ALA A 339 26.69 -17.22 -21.96
N ASN A 340 25.92 -17.60 -20.92
CA ASN A 340 25.70 -18.99 -20.52
C ASN A 340 24.45 -19.60 -21.17
N GLY A 341 23.67 -18.79 -21.91
CA GLY A 341 22.39 -19.22 -22.47
C GLY A 341 21.25 -19.23 -21.45
N GLU A 342 21.33 -18.39 -20.42
CA GLU A 342 20.30 -18.28 -19.38
C GLU A 342 19.42 -17.04 -19.59
N SER A 343 18.14 -17.14 -19.23
CA SER A 343 17.18 -16.04 -19.32
C SER A 343 16.15 -16.08 -18.18
N TYR A 344 15.89 -14.92 -17.59
CA TYR A 344 14.87 -14.70 -16.58
C TYR A 344 13.44 -14.82 -17.12
N LEU A 345 13.26 -14.71 -18.45
CA LEU A 345 11.93 -14.85 -19.06
C LEU A 345 11.38 -16.26 -18.87
N LEU A 346 12.25 -17.26 -18.67
CA LEU A 346 11.89 -18.66 -18.47
C LEU A 346 11.79 -19.03 -16.99
N ASN A 347 10.93 -18.33 -16.23
CA ASN A 347 10.70 -18.47 -14.78
C ASN A 347 9.95 -19.75 -14.34
N MET A 348 10.12 -20.84 -15.09
CA MET A 348 9.42 -22.14 -14.98
C MET A 348 7.91 -22.11 -15.26
N VAL A 349 7.25 -20.96 -15.28
CA VAL A 349 5.88 -20.85 -15.78
C VAL A 349 5.96 -20.96 -17.30
N GLY A 350 5.40 -22.03 -17.87
CA GLY A 350 5.30 -22.16 -19.31
C GLY A 350 4.41 -21.08 -19.90
N PHE A 351 4.60 -20.72 -21.17
CA PHE A 351 3.75 -19.76 -21.86
C PHE A 351 3.90 -19.87 -23.38
N TRP A 352 2.86 -19.45 -24.12
CA TRP A 352 2.92 -19.34 -25.57
C TRP A 352 3.91 -18.28 -26.03
N PHE A 353 4.65 -18.54 -27.10
CA PHE A 353 5.23 -17.48 -27.91
C PHE A 353 4.25 -17.08 -29.01
N THR A 354 4.50 -15.94 -29.65
CA THR A 354 3.77 -15.49 -30.84
C THR A 354 4.11 -16.27 -32.12
N ASN A 355 5.18 -17.07 -32.11
CA ASN A 355 5.77 -17.64 -33.33
C ASN A 355 5.27 -19.07 -33.62
N HIS A 356 4.82 -19.30 -34.85
CA HIS A 356 4.56 -20.66 -35.37
C HIS A 356 5.87 -21.39 -35.67
N THR A 357 5.82 -22.72 -35.61
CA THR A 357 6.97 -23.61 -35.83
C THR A 357 7.25 -23.89 -37.32
N GLY A 358 6.38 -23.40 -38.21
CA GLY A 358 6.38 -23.73 -39.64
C GLY A 358 5.56 -24.97 -39.98
N THR A 359 4.96 -25.60 -38.98
CA THR A 359 3.89 -26.58 -39.14
C THR A 359 2.53 -25.90 -38.99
N ASP A 360 1.49 -26.44 -39.63
CA ASP A 360 0.13 -25.85 -39.60
C ASP A 360 -0.56 -25.95 -38.22
N THR A 361 0.02 -26.71 -37.28
CA THR A 361 -0.63 -27.09 -36.02
C THR A 361 0.17 -26.77 -34.77
N ASN A 362 1.48 -26.47 -34.87
CA ASN A 362 2.32 -26.22 -33.69
C ASN A 362 2.80 -24.77 -33.60
N VAL A 363 2.71 -24.24 -32.39
CA VAL A 363 3.23 -22.93 -31.96
C VAL A 363 4.38 -23.16 -30.99
N TRP A 364 5.37 -22.27 -30.98
CA TRP A 364 6.42 -22.33 -29.97
C TRP A 364 5.86 -21.95 -28.59
N ALA A 365 6.26 -22.67 -27.55
CA ALA A 365 5.94 -22.37 -26.17
C ALA A 365 7.17 -22.59 -25.28
N SER A 366 7.20 -21.95 -24.12
CA SER A 366 8.09 -22.31 -23.02
C SER A 366 7.47 -23.44 -22.19
N PHE A 367 8.25 -24.46 -21.86
CA PHE A 367 7.89 -25.55 -20.96
C PHE A 367 9.02 -25.90 -20.00
N ARG A 368 8.75 -25.86 -18.69
CA ARG A 368 9.77 -26.06 -17.64
C ARG A 368 11.04 -25.22 -17.87
N GLY A 369 10.83 -24.01 -18.37
CA GLY A 369 11.90 -23.08 -18.70
C GLY A 369 12.74 -23.46 -19.92
N ASN A 370 12.20 -24.20 -20.89
CA ASN A 370 12.82 -24.43 -22.18
C ASN A 370 11.81 -24.26 -23.32
N PRO A 371 12.20 -23.65 -24.47
CA PRO A 371 11.33 -23.63 -25.64
C PRO A 371 11.05 -25.03 -26.20
N MET A 372 9.82 -25.25 -26.65
CA MET A 372 9.39 -26.45 -27.37
C MET A 372 8.27 -26.12 -28.36
N ASP A 373 8.12 -26.94 -29.40
CA ASP A 373 6.92 -26.93 -30.23
C ASP A 373 5.75 -27.57 -29.48
N TYR A 374 4.57 -26.97 -29.61
CA TYR A 374 3.38 -27.44 -28.91
C TYR A 374 2.13 -27.24 -29.76
N GLU A 375 1.25 -28.24 -29.76
CA GLU A 375 0.04 -28.21 -30.60
C GLU A 375 -0.90 -27.09 -30.14
N GLN A 376 -1.37 -26.29 -31.09
CA GLN A 376 -2.13 -25.06 -30.86
C GLN A 376 -3.51 -25.28 -30.22
N ASP A 377 -4.02 -26.51 -30.29
CA ASP A 377 -5.33 -26.91 -29.73
C ASP A 377 -5.24 -27.25 -28.23
N ASN A 378 -4.02 -27.31 -27.68
CA ASN A 378 -3.83 -27.53 -26.26
C ASN A 378 -3.93 -26.24 -25.43
N LEU A 379 -4.17 -26.40 -24.13
CA LEU A 379 -4.17 -25.29 -23.17
C LEU A 379 -2.74 -24.89 -22.81
N GLY A 380 -2.30 -23.71 -23.24
CA GLY A 380 -1.03 -23.12 -22.84
C GLY A 380 -1.22 -21.82 -22.05
N ALA A 381 -0.27 -21.54 -21.17
CA ALA A 381 -0.31 -20.36 -20.32
C ALA A 381 -0.04 -19.07 -21.13
N VAL A 382 -0.60 -17.97 -20.65
CA VAL A 382 -0.54 -16.67 -21.33
C VAL A 382 0.10 -15.65 -20.41
N ARG A 383 1.22 -15.08 -20.86
CA ARG A 383 1.93 -13.98 -20.20
C ARG A 383 1.81 -12.72 -21.04
N PRO A 384 0.92 -11.79 -20.66
CA PRO A 384 0.72 -10.53 -21.37
C PRO A 384 2.00 -9.69 -21.46
N VAL A 385 2.19 -9.04 -22.60
CA VAL A 385 3.25 -8.06 -22.86
C VAL A 385 2.61 -6.73 -23.22
N VAL A 386 3.13 -5.64 -22.65
CA VAL A 386 2.75 -4.27 -23.03
C VAL A 386 4.01 -3.43 -23.25
N ASN A 387 3.90 -2.43 -24.11
CA ASN A 387 4.96 -1.44 -24.30
C ASN A 387 4.53 -0.14 -23.62
N LEU A 388 5.37 0.36 -22.71
CA LEU A 388 5.12 1.59 -21.98
C LEU A 388 5.62 2.81 -22.75
N ASN A 389 4.79 3.85 -22.81
CA ASN A 389 5.19 5.19 -23.24
C ASN A 389 6.23 5.74 -22.24
N THR A 390 7.28 6.38 -22.76
CA THR A 390 8.41 6.86 -21.93
C THR A 390 8.25 8.28 -21.41
N ASP A 391 7.28 9.03 -21.94
CA ASP A 391 6.99 10.38 -21.50
C ASP A 391 6.57 10.35 -20.03
N GLU A 392 7.33 11.01 -19.17
CA GLU A 392 7.08 11.12 -17.72
C GLU A 392 7.08 9.79 -16.94
N LEU A 393 7.78 8.77 -17.45
CA LEU A 393 7.88 7.46 -16.78
C LEU A 393 8.96 7.45 -15.67
N TYR A 394 8.59 7.95 -14.48
CA TYR A 394 9.48 8.04 -13.33
C TYR A 394 9.26 6.94 -12.31
N VAL A 395 10.37 6.42 -11.78
CA VAL A 395 10.39 5.47 -10.67
C VAL A 395 10.38 6.24 -9.34
N GLN A 396 9.35 5.97 -8.55
CA GLN A 396 9.10 6.54 -7.22
C GLN A 396 9.90 5.83 -6.13
N SER A 397 10.06 4.51 -6.24
CA SER A 397 10.75 3.68 -5.24
C SER A 397 11.13 2.32 -5.82
N GLY A 398 11.89 1.55 -5.04
CA GLY A 398 12.31 0.18 -5.39
C GLY A 398 13.66 0.14 -6.12
N ILE A 399 14.25 -1.05 -6.09
CA ILE A 399 15.56 -1.34 -6.68
C ILE A 399 15.47 -2.36 -7.83
N GLY A 400 14.25 -2.77 -8.20
CA GLY A 400 14.00 -3.71 -9.28
C GLY A 400 14.08 -5.17 -8.85
N SER A 401 14.20 -5.49 -7.56
CA SER A 401 14.18 -6.88 -7.08
C SER A 401 12.74 -7.40 -6.95
N TYR A 402 12.57 -8.72 -6.76
CA TYR A 402 11.25 -9.32 -6.56
C TYR A 402 10.51 -8.74 -5.34
N THR A 403 11.24 -8.45 -4.25
CA THR A 403 10.67 -7.91 -3.01
C THR A 403 10.55 -6.40 -3.00
N GLU A 404 11.39 -5.71 -3.76
CA GLU A 404 11.41 -4.25 -3.92
C GLU A 404 11.40 -3.88 -5.41
N PRO A 405 10.33 -4.21 -6.13
CA PRO A 405 10.21 -3.91 -7.55
C PRO A 405 10.22 -2.39 -7.76
N TYR A 406 10.67 -1.94 -8.92
CA TYR A 406 10.48 -0.54 -9.28
C TYR A 406 9.00 -0.20 -9.23
N LYS A 407 8.64 0.92 -8.61
CA LYS A 407 7.26 1.39 -8.50
C LYS A 407 7.13 2.73 -9.22
N LEU A 408 6.14 2.82 -10.10
CA LEU A 408 5.78 4.04 -10.83
C LEU A 408 4.69 4.84 -10.10
N TYR A 409 4.48 6.07 -10.54
CA TYR A 409 3.37 6.94 -10.11
C TYR A 409 2.03 6.61 -10.78
N ASP A 410 1.86 5.38 -11.27
CA ASP A 410 0.69 4.93 -12.01
C ASP A 410 -0.54 4.70 -11.13
N TYR A 411 -0.34 4.39 -9.84
CA TYR A 411 -1.38 4.28 -8.82
C TYR A 411 -0.80 4.35 -7.39
N GLU A 412 -1.64 4.64 -6.41
CA GLU A 412 -1.32 4.63 -4.99
C GLU A 412 -1.81 3.34 -4.29
N TYR A 413 -1.04 2.85 -3.32
CA TYR A 413 -1.45 1.72 -2.49
C TYR A 413 -2.68 2.06 -1.64
N GLY A 414 -3.47 1.03 -1.34
CA GLY A 414 -4.62 1.12 -0.44
C GLY A 414 -4.15 1.35 0.98
N LYS A 415 -4.93 2.10 1.74
CA LYS A 415 -4.64 2.47 3.13
C LYS A 415 -5.61 1.76 4.06
N GLU A 416 -5.25 1.73 5.34
CA GLU A 416 -6.17 1.25 6.37
C GLU A 416 -7.49 2.03 6.31
N ASN A 417 -8.61 1.30 6.39
CA ASN A 417 -9.99 1.79 6.27
C ASN A 417 -10.49 2.05 4.85
N ASP A 418 -9.65 1.90 3.82
CA ASP A 418 -10.13 1.95 2.44
C ASP A 418 -11.01 0.72 2.15
N ALA A 419 -12.06 0.93 1.36
CA ALA A 419 -12.91 -0.16 0.89
C ALA A 419 -12.14 -1.00 -0.15
N LEU A 420 -12.21 -2.33 -0.03
CA LEU A 420 -11.44 -3.23 -0.91
C LEU A 420 -11.85 -3.09 -2.39
N ASN A 421 -13.11 -2.76 -2.66
CA ASN A 421 -13.60 -2.57 -4.03
C ASN A 421 -13.10 -1.28 -4.70
N THR A 422 -12.25 -0.49 -4.04
CA THR A 422 -11.51 0.63 -4.65
C THR A 422 -10.14 0.21 -5.20
N ARG A 423 -9.76 -1.04 -4.96
CA ARG A 423 -8.46 -1.61 -5.31
C ARG A 423 -8.43 -2.15 -6.73
N LEU A 424 -7.21 -2.33 -7.24
CA LEU A 424 -6.97 -2.67 -8.63
C LEU A 424 -7.04 -4.18 -8.86
N ILE A 425 -7.46 -4.56 -10.06
CA ILE A 425 -7.36 -5.94 -10.54
C ILE A 425 -5.87 -6.36 -10.52
N GLY A 426 -5.61 -7.55 -9.99
CA GLY A 426 -4.26 -8.09 -9.80
C GLY A 426 -3.65 -7.83 -8.43
N GLU A 427 -4.18 -6.92 -7.62
CA GLU A 427 -3.69 -6.77 -6.25
C GLU A 427 -4.02 -7.99 -5.40
N TYR A 428 -3.16 -8.27 -4.42
CA TYR A 428 -3.26 -9.41 -3.52
C TYR A 428 -4.05 -9.10 -2.25
N VAL A 429 -4.83 -10.09 -1.82
CA VAL A 429 -5.63 -10.04 -0.58
C VAL A 429 -5.38 -11.31 0.22
N MET A 430 -5.09 -11.17 1.51
CA MET A 430 -5.03 -12.29 2.44
C MET A 430 -6.40 -12.47 3.09
N TYR A 431 -7.05 -13.60 2.81
CA TYR A 431 -8.37 -13.91 3.37
C TYR A 431 -8.46 -15.39 3.73
N SER A 432 -8.87 -15.70 4.96
CA SER A 432 -8.94 -17.07 5.48
C SER A 432 -7.61 -17.83 5.33
N ASN A 433 -6.50 -17.19 5.72
CA ASN A 433 -5.11 -17.71 5.60
C ASN A 433 -4.69 -18.11 4.18
N ASN A 434 -5.40 -17.65 3.16
CA ASN A 434 -5.10 -17.91 1.76
C ASN A 434 -4.81 -16.59 1.05
N SER A 435 -3.89 -16.64 0.08
CA SER A 435 -3.57 -15.50 -0.78
C SER A 435 -4.49 -15.51 -2.00
N TRP A 436 -5.09 -14.36 -2.29
CA TRP A 436 -6.07 -14.16 -3.36
C TRP A 436 -5.69 -12.99 -4.25
N ARG A 437 -6.18 -12.99 -5.47
CA ARG A 437 -6.03 -11.91 -6.46
C ARG A 437 -7.39 -11.31 -6.73
N ILE A 438 -7.48 -9.98 -6.72
CA ILE A 438 -8.67 -9.28 -7.23
C ILE A 438 -8.76 -9.52 -8.74
N THR A 439 -9.86 -10.08 -9.22
CA THR A 439 -10.06 -10.39 -10.65
C THR A 439 -11.15 -9.57 -11.30
N SER A 440 -12.13 -9.12 -10.52
CA SER A 440 -13.23 -8.29 -11.00
C SER A 440 -13.89 -7.56 -9.84
N ILE A 441 -14.59 -6.48 -10.16
CA ILE A 441 -15.53 -5.82 -9.26
C ILE A 441 -16.83 -5.69 -10.04
N ASP A 442 -17.91 -6.25 -9.48
CA ASP A 442 -19.22 -6.21 -10.14
C ASP A 442 -19.89 -4.84 -10.04
N GLN A 443 -21.07 -4.71 -10.66
CA GLN A 443 -21.84 -3.46 -10.67
C GLN A 443 -22.35 -3.04 -9.29
N ASP A 444 -22.51 -3.99 -8.37
CA ASP A 444 -22.93 -3.73 -6.99
C ASP A 444 -21.74 -3.36 -6.08
N GLY A 445 -20.53 -3.49 -6.60
CA GLY A 445 -19.26 -3.24 -5.92
C GLY A 445 -18.75 -4.44 -5.13
N ASN A 446 -19.27 -5.65 -5.35
CA ASN A 446 -18.71 -6.87 -4.77
C ASN A 446 -17.44 -7.27 -5.52
N ILE A 447 -16.52 -7.88 -4.79
CA ILE A 447 -15.16 -8.14 -5.25
C ILE A 447 -15.02 -9.62 -5.60
N GLU A 448 -14.74 -9.92 -6.86
CA GLU A 448 -14.34 -11.26 -7.28
C GLU A 448 -12.87 -11.49 -6.94
N LEU A 449 -12.60 -12.61 -6.30
CA LEU A 449 -11.26 -13.07 -5.96
C LEU A 449 -11.00 -14.45 -6.58
N THR A 450 -9.81 -14.62 -7.17
CA THR A 450 -9.25 -15.93 -7.52
C THR A 450 -8.05 -16.23 -6.63
N SER A 451 -7.98 -17.42 -6.03
CA SER A 451 -6.85 -17.78 -5.16
C SER A 451 -5.54 -17.81 -5.96
N ALA A 452 -4.46 -17.30 -5.39
CA ALA A 452 -3.16 -17.22 -6.07
C ALA A 452 -2.64 -18.61 -6.44
N GLY A 453 -2.80 -19.57 -5.52
CA GLY A 453 -2.52 -20.99 -5.71
C GLY A 453 -3.66 -21.87 -5.20
N ILE A 454 -3.33 -23.10 -4.84
CA ILE A 454 -4.26 -24.04 -4.20
C ILE A 454 -4.60 -23.53 -2.81
N ILE A 455 -5.90 -23.51 -2.48
CA ILE A 455 -6.33 -23.08 -1.15
C ILE A 455 -6.01 -24.14 -0.10
N ARG A 456 -5.74 -23.67 1.11
CA ARG A 456 -5.40 -24.47 2.26
C ARG A 456 -6.45 -24.38 3.36
N ASP A 457 -6.58 -25.46 4.12
CA ASP A 457 -7.42 -25.51 5.31
C ASP A 457 -6.80 -24.77 6.50
N SER A 458 -7.51 -24.75 7.64
CA SER A 458 -7.02 -24.11 8.87
C SER A 458 -5.76 -24.74 9.47
N GLU A 459 -5.44 -25.99 9.08
CA GLU A 459 -4.23 -26.71 9.49
C GLU A 459 -3.08 -26.52 8.48
N ASN A 460 -3.28 -25.67 7.46
CA ASN A 460 -2.32 -25.38 6.39
C ASN A 460 -2.03 -26.60 5.48
N HIS A 461 -3.00 -27.50 5.31
CA HIS A 461 -2.96 -28.54 4.29
C HIS A 461 -3.66 -28.08 3.00
N ASP A 462 -3.08 -28.42 1.85
CA ASP A 462 -3.69 -28.16 0.54
C ASP A 462 -5.02 -28.91 0.42
N ILE A 463 -6.06 -28.22 -0.06
CA ILE A 463 -7.39 -28.78 -0.24
C ILE A 463 -7.48 -29.43 -1.62
N TYR A 464 -7.85 -30.72 -1.59
CA TYR A 464 -8.16 -31.50 -2.77
C TYR A 464 -9.66 -31.77 -2.84
N ALA A 465 -10.23 -31.69 -4.04
CA ALA A 465 -11.63 -32.00 -4.27
C ALA A 465 -11.77 -33.01 -5.40
N SER A 466 -12.80 -33.86 -5.28
CA SER A 466 -12.97 -35.02 -6.15
C SER A 466 -14.34 -35.07 -6.80
N TYR A 467 -14.39 -35.55 -8.05
CA TYR A 467 -15.64 -35.99 -8.68
C TYR A 467 -16.08 -37.33 -8.07
N GLY A 468 -17.38 -37.50 -7.81
CA GLY A 468 -17.94 -38.74 -7.26
C GLY A 468 -18.10 -39.86 -8.29
N GLU A 469 -18.28 -41.10 -7.81
CA GLU A 469 -18.06 -42.34 -8.59
C GLU A 469 -19.10 -42.66 -9.68
N THR A 470 -20.17 -41.88 -9.84
CA THR A 470 -21.32 -42.23 -10.70
C THR A 470 -21.83 -41.08 -11.58
N LEU A 471 -20.97 -40.15 -12.00
CA LEU A 471 -21.40 -39.00 -12.79
C LEU A 471 -21.07 -39.15 -14.28
N GLU A 472 -22.11 -39.01 -15.11
CA GLU A 472 -21.98 -38.78 -16.56
C GLU A 472 -21.76 -37.29 -16.90
N TYR A 473 -21.85 -36.38 -15.92
CA TYR A 473 -21.92 -34.93 -16.13
C TYR A 473 -20.89 -34.14 -15.30
N PRO A 474 -19.78 -33.67 -15.91
CA PRO A 474 -18.71 -32.99 -15.19
C PRO A 474 -18.94 -31.48 -15.00
N LYS A 475 -20.02 -30.88 -15.54
CA LYS A 475 -20.33 -29.47 -15.25
C LYS A 475 -20.61 -29.31 -13.75
N LEU A 476 -20.11 -28.22 -13.18
CA LEU A 476 -20.19 -27.95 -11.75
C LEU A 476 -21.66 -27.72 -11.33
N ASP A 477 -22.31 -28.71 -10.73
CA ASP A 477 -23.67 -28.58 -10.18
C ASP A 477 -23.60 -28.57 -8.64
N PRO A 478 -23.85 -27.42 -7.99
CA PRO A 478 -23.79 -27.31 -6.53
C PRO A 478 -24.93 -28.03 -5.79
N THR A 479 -25.93 -28.56 -6.50
CA THR A 479 -27.10 -29.24 -5.91
C THR A 479 -26.98 -30.77 -5.93
N MET A 480 -26.02 -31.33 -6.67
CA MET A 480 -25.83 -32.77 -6.81
C MET A 480 -24.74 -33.30 -5.86
N GLN A 481 -25.12 -34.09 -4.85
CA GLN A 481 -24.27 -34.54 -3.71
C GLN A 481 -22.89 -35.14 -4.07
N TYR A 482 -22.68 -35.61 -5.30
CA TYR A 482 -21.44 -36.24 -5.76
C TYR A 482 -20.70 -35.43 -6.82
N ASN A 483 -21.24 -34.27 -7.22
CA ASN A 483 -20.63 -33.39 -8.19
C ASN A 483 -19.57 -32.49 -7.52
N LEU A 484 -18.51 -32.18 -8.27
CA LEU A 484 -17.46 -31.29 -7.78
C LEU A 484 -18.02 -29.94 -7.32
N GLY A 485 -19.02 -29.39 -8.02
CA GLY A 485 -19.73 -28.17 -7.62
C GLY A 485 -20.34 -28.24 -6.22
N TYR A 486 -20.91 -29.39 -5.83
CA TYR A 486 -21.44 -29.60 -4.48
C TYR A 486 -20.33 -29.66 -3.44
N VAL A 487 -19.22 -30.36 -3.74
CA VAL A 487 -18.06 -30.43 -2.84
C VAL A 487 -17.48 -29.03 -2.59
N LEU A 488 -17.35 -28.22 -3.65
CA LEU A 488 -16.90 -26.84 -3.55
C LEU A 488 -17.84 -26.00 -2.66
N ASP A 489 -19.15 -26.06 -2.93
CA ASP A 489 -20.14 -25.22 -2.24
C ASP A 489 -20.41 -25.64 -0.79
N GLN A 490 -20.31 -26.94 -0.48
CA GLN A 490 -20.73 -27.48 0.83
C GLN A 490 -19.57 -27.89 1.74
N GLN A 491 -18.38 -28.12 1.20
CA GLN A 491 -17.22 -28.56 1.99
C GLN A 491 -16.10 -27.53 1.94
N VAL A 492 -15.70 -27.12 0.73
CA VAL A 492 -14.61 -26.16 0.57
C VAL A 492 -15.00 -24.78 1.09
N ALA A 493 -16.24 -24.35 0.87
CA ALA A 493 -16.77 -23.09 1.39
C ALA A 493 -16.65 -22.97 2.93
N LEU A 494 -16.67 -24.08 3.67
CA LEU A 494 -16.54 -24.07 5.13
C LEU A 494 -15.12 -23.71 5.60
N GLN A 495 -14.13 -23.79 4.72
CA GLN A 495 -12.74 -23.39 5.01
C GLN A 495 -12.53 -21.88 4.80
N ILE A 496 -13.53 -21.17 4.28
CA ILE A 496 -13.47 -19.74 3.98
C ILE A 496 -14.37 -19.00 4.96
N SER A 497 -13.85 -17.96 5.58
CA SER A 497 -14.59 -17.11 6.52
C SER A 497 -15.87 -16.58 5.87
N SER A 498 -16.98 -16.67 6.60
CA SER A 498 -18.29 -16.20 6.17
C SER A 498 -18.49 -14.69 6.35
N GLN A 499 -17.51 -13.97 6.90
CA GLN A 499 -17.65 -12.55 7.27
C GLN A 499 -18.03 -11.66 6.09
N TYR A 500 -17.37 -11.86 4.94
CA TYR A 500 -17.63 -11.11 3.71
C TYR A 500 -18.06 -12.00 2.55
N LEU A 501 -18.00 -13.32 2.69
CA LEU A 501 -18.29 -14.27 1.63
C LEU A 501 -19.77 -14.23 1.25
N ILE A 502 -20.06 -14.08 -0.05
CA ILE A 502 -21.42 -14.07 -0.58
C ILE A 502 -21.60 -15.16 -1.64
N ARG A 503 -22.83 -15.63 -1.78
CA ARG A 503 -23.22 -16.53 -2.87
C ARG A 503 -23.37 -15.69 -4.15
N HIS A 504 -22.82 -16.16 -5.27
CA HIS A 504 -22.85 -15.43 -6.53
C HIS A 504 -23.05 -16.37 -7.71
N ASP A 505 -23.42 -15.81 -8.84
CA ASP A 505 -23.52 -16.50 -10.11
C ASP A 505 -22.14 -16.65 -10.76
N TRP A 506 -21.86 -17.84 -11.27
CA TRP A 506 -20.62 -18.21 -11.93
C TRP A 506 -20.92 -18.73 -13.33
N THR A 507 -20.18 -18.23 -14.30
CA THR A 507 -20.27 -18.69 -15.70
C THR A 507 -19.30 -19.84 -15.91
N ILE A 508 -19.79 -20.95 -16.45
CA ILE A 508 -19.02 -22.12 -16.87
C ILE A 508 -19.00 -22.14 -18.39
N LYS A 509 -17.81 -22.23 -18.99
CA LYS A 509 -17.63 -22.19 -20.45
C LYS A 509 -17.55 -23.58 -21.07
N GLU A 510 -18.03 -23.72 -22.30
CA GLU A 510 -17.87 -24.92 -23.11
C GLU A 510 -16.62 -24.81 -23.99
N LEU A 511 -15.50 -25.41 -23.56
CA LEU A 511 -14.25 -25.39 -24.29
C LEU A 511 -14.37 -26.24 -25.57
N SER A 512 -14.05 -25.62 -26.70
CA SER A 512 -14.10 -26.19 -28.05
C SER A 512 -13.11 -25.46 -28.96
N ASP A 513 -13.05 -25.85 -30.24
CA ASP A 513 -12.26 -25.17 -31.27
C ASP A 513 -12.79 -23.76 -31.64
N ALA A 514 -13.91 -23.33 -31.05
CA ALA A 514 -14.46 -21.98 -31.24
C ALA A 514 -13.60 -20.91 -30.56
N TYR A 515 -13.88 -19.63 -30.90
CA TYR A 515 -13.28 -18.53 -30.18
C TYR A 515 -13.70 -18.52 -28.70
N TYR A 516 -12.78 -18.20 -27.79
CA TYR A 516 -13.00 -18.30 -26.33
C TYR A 516 -14.18 -17.47 -25.80
N ASP A 517 -14.63 -16.47 -26.57
CA ASP A 517 -15.73 -15.55 -26.29
C ASP A 517 -17.01 -15.87 -27.07
N GLU A 518 -16.99 -16.85 -27.97
CA GLU A 518 -18.14 -17.31 -28.76
C GLU A 518 -18.69 -18.66 -28.28
N VAL A 519 -18.08 -19.24 -27.25
CA VAL A 519 -18.48 -20.53 -26.66
C VAL A 519 -19.81 -20.44 -25.91
N GLU A 520 -20.53 -21.56 -25.89
CA GLU A 520 -21.71 -21.70 -25.03
C GLU A 520 -21.32 -21.60 -23.55
N THR A 521 -22.25 -21.12 -22.74
CA THR A 521 -22.04 -20.94 -21.31
C THR A 521 -23.22 -21.45 -20.50
N THR A 522 -22.94 -21.90 -19.30
CA THR A 522 -23.94 -22.28 -18.30
C THR A 522 -23.68 -21.49 -17.02
N THR A 523 -24.74 -21.03 -16.34
CA THR A 523 -24.62 -20.30 -15.07
C THR A 523 -24.97 -21.19 -13.90
N ILE A 524 -24.19 -21.10 -12.83
CA ILE A 524 -24.42 -21.81 -11.57
C ILE A 524 -24.35 -20.80 -10.42
N THR A 525 -25.06 -21.04 -9.32
CA THR A 525 -25.04 -20.14 -8.16
C THR A 525 -24.46 -20.87 -6.95
N SER A 526 -23.31 -20.44 -6.45
CA SER A 526 -22.58 -21.04 -5.33
C SER A 526 -21.74 -20.01 -4.56
N TYR A 527 -21.29 -20.36 -3.36
CA TYR A 527 -20.33 -19.56 -2.58
C TYR A 527 -18.91 -19.66 -3.15
N VAL A 528 -18.54 -20.85 -3.60
CA VAL A 528 -17.21 -21.15 -4.14
C VAL A 528 -17.37 -21.77 -5.52
N SER A 529 -16.51 -21.34 -6.44
CA SER A 529 -16.29 -21.99 -7.73
C SER A 529 -14.79 -22.20 -7.96
N ILE A 530 -14.42 -22.66 -9.14
CA ILE A 530 -13.05 -22.73 -9.65
C ILE A 530 -12.97 -21.89 -10.94
N PRO A 531 -11.80 -21.41 -11.38
CA PRO A 531 -11.69 -20.56 -12.55
C PRO A 531 -11.90 -21.32 -13.86
N ASN A 532 -12.51 -20.68 -14.84
CA ASN A 532 -12.36 -21.10 -16.24
C ASN A 532 -10.92 -20.82 -16.70
N SER A 533 -10.47 -21.51 -17.74
CA SER A 533 -9.14 -21.38 -18.31
C SER A 533 -8.87 -19.94 -18.77
N SER A 534 -9.92 -19.25 -19.24
CA SER A 534 -9.90 -17.86 -19.70
C SER A 534 -10.19 -16.82 -18.62
N ASP A 535 -10.42 -17.20 -17.36
CA ASP A 535 -10.59 -16.22 -16.28
C ASP A 535 -9.25 -15.56 -15.92
N LEU A 536 -9.28 -14.30 -15.50
CA LEU A 536 -8.07 -13.60 -15.04
C LEU A 536 -7.45 -14.32 -13.83
N PHE A 537 -6.14 -14.50 -13.91
CA PHE A 537 -5.31 -15.23 -12.94
C PHE A 537 -5.75 -16.67 -12.69
N SER A 538 -6.43 -17.32 -13.65
CA SER A 538 -6.68 -18.77 -13.64
C SER A 538 -5.39 -19.58 -13.79
N GLY A 539 -4.40 -18.99 -14.46
CA GLY A 539 -3.09 -19.59 -14.71
C GLY A 539 -2.21 -19.73 -13.47
N THR A 540 -1.01 -20.26 -13.69
CA THR A 540 -0.03 -20.51 -12.63
C THR A 540 0.66 -19.23 -12.17
N ASN A 541 0.76 -19.08 -10.85
CA ASN A 541 1.54 -18.01 -10.22
C ASN A 541 3.04 -18.34 -10.27
N SER A 542 3.88 -17.33 -10.48
CA SER A 542 5.34 -17.47 -10.55
C SER A 542 6.00 -17.81 -9.22
N ASP A 543 5.40 -17.44 -8.09
CA ASP A 543 5.94 -17.69 -6.76
C ASP A 543 5.98 -19.19 -6.44
N PRO A 544 7.15 -19.76 -6.08
CA PRO A 544 7.30 -21.17 -5.73
C PRO A 544 6.33 -21.67 -4.65
N LEU A 545 5.87 -20.81 -3.74
CA LEU A 545 4.93 -21.17 -2.67
C LEU A 545 3.57 -21.64 -3.21
N PHE A 546 3.22 -21.25 -4.45
CA PHE A 546 1.97 -21.63 -5.10
C PHE A 546 2.14 -22.75 -6.14
N LYS A 547 3.38 -23.20 -6.41
CA LYS A 547 3.75 -24.16 -7.46
C LYS A 547 3.84 -25.61 -6.96
N ILE A 548 2.76 -26.14 -6.37
CA ILE A 548 2.82 -27.42 -5.64
C ILE A 548 2.33 -28.62 -6.46
N THR A 549 1.11 -28.56 -7.01
CA THR A 549 0.49 -29.68 -7.74
C THR A 549 -0.49 -29.18 -8.80
N GLN A 550 -1.19 -30.08 -9.47
CA GLN A 550 -2.21 -29.74 -10.46
C GLN A 550 -3.57 -29.38 -9.82
N TYR A 551 -4.33 -28.53 -10.50
CA TYR A 551 -5.66 -28.07 -10.06
C TYR A 551 -6.68 -28.09 -11.19
N TRP A 552 -7.95 -28.20 -10.80
CA TRP A 552 -9.10 -28.21 -11.71
C TRP A 552 -9.36 -26.84 -12.35
N LEU A 553 -9.81 -26.86 -13.60
CA LEU A 553 -10.47 -25.73 -14.27
C LEU A 553 -11.96 -26.00 -14.44
N ALA A 554 -12.75 -24.94 -14.50
CA ALA A 554 -14.21 -25.02 -14.58
C ALA A 554 -14.74 -25.46 -15.95
N ASP A 555 -13.97 -25.24 -17.01
CA ASP A 555 -14.46 -25.38 -18.38
C ASP A 555 -14.94 -26.81 -18.65
N TYR A 556 -16.04 -26.89 -19.40
CA TYR A 556 -16.62 -28.13 -19.87
C TYR A 556 -16.11 -28.44 -21.26
N ILE A 557 -15.47 -29.59 -21.44
CA ILE A 557 -14.95 -30.01 -22.75
C ILE A 557 -16.06 -30.75 -23.49
N THR A 558 -16.50 -30.22 -24.63
CA THR A 558 -17.58 -30.81 -25.45
C THR A 558 -17.10 -31.88 -26.42
N MET A 559 -15.82 -31.81 -26.81
CA MET A 559 -15.20 -32.71 -27.80
C MET A 559 -14.94 -34.12 -27.28
N TYR A 560 -14.83 -34.27 -25.96
CA TYR A 560 -14.45 -35.52 -25.29
C TYR A 560 -15.36 -35.73 -24.08
N SER A 561 -16.08 -36.85 -24.04
CA SER A 561 -16.87 -37.21 -22.85
C SER A 561 -15.97 -37.73 -21.74
N GLY A 562 -16.27 -37.42 -20.49
CA GLY A 562 -15.58 -38.04 -19.36
C GLY A 562 -14.28 -37.35 -18.95
N VAL A 563 -13.99 -36.15 -19.48
CA VAL A 563 -12.74 -35.45 -19.23
C VAL A 563 -12.94 -34.00 -18.78
N VAL A 564 -11.90 -33.47 -18.16
CA VAL A 564 -11.89 -32.16 -17.52
C VAL A 564 -10.50 -31.53 -17.67
N PRO A 565 -10.43 -30.20 -17.88
CA PRO A 565 -9.16 -29.50 -17.98
C PRO A 565 -8.53 -29.30 -16.60
N VAL A 566 -7.21 -29.45 -16.56
CA VAL A 566 -6.37 -29.20 -15.38
C VAL A 566 -5.16 -28.37 -15.78
N VAL A 567 -4.61 -27.66 -14.80
CA VAL A 567 -3.31 -26.98 -14.95
C VAL A 567 -2.35 -27.56 -13.93
N ASN A 568 -1.15 -27.91 -14.36
CA ASN A 568 -0.05 -28.25 -13.46
C ASN A 568 0.57 -26.95 -12.91
N ALA A 569 0.40 -26.66 -11.62
CA ALA A 569 0.91 -25.43 -11.02
C ALA A 569 2.44 -25.34 -11.00
N VAL A 570 3.18 -26.43 -11.19
CA VAL A 570 4.65 -26.39 -11.20
C VAL A 570 5.17 -25.71 -12.47
N ASN A 571 4.51 -25.94 -13.59
CA ASN A 571 5.00 -25.53 -14.91
C ASN A 571 3.97 -24.76 -15.77
N GLY A 572 2.76 -24.49 -15.27
CA GLY A 572 1.74 -23.74 -16.01
C GLY A 572 1.10 -24.49 -17.17
N TYR A 573 1.38 -25.79 -17.30
CA TYR A 573 0.92 -26.61 -18.41
C TYR A 573 -0.53 -27.02 -18.23
N GLY A 574 -1.37 -26.71 -19.22
CA GLY A 574 -2.75 -27.12 -19.28
C GLY A 574 -2.91 -28.40 -20.09
N PHE A 575 -3.70 -29.33 -19.57
CA PHE A 575 -4.02 -30.58 -20.25
C PHE A 575 -5.35 -31.12 -19.77
N VAL A 576 -5.80 -32.18 -20.40
CA VAL A 576 -7.11 -32.77 -20.18
C VAL A 576 -6.91 -34.14 -19.53
N VAL A 577 -7.65 -34.42 -18.46
CA VAL A 577 -7.60 -35.70 -17.76
C VAL A 577 -8.98 -36.33 -17.71
N SER A 578 -9.02 -37.68 -17.74
CA SER A 578 -10.24 -38.40 -17.39
C SER A 578 -10.54 -38.20 -15.91
N PHE A 579 -11.75 -37.74 -15.57
CA PHE A 579 -12.13 -37.62 -14.15
C PHE A 579 -12.31 -38.99 -13.48
N ASP A 580 -12.51 -40.07 -14.24
CA ASP A 580 -12.58 -41.42 -13.70
C ASP A 580 -11.22 -41.93 -13.19
N GLU A 581 -10.14 -41.56 -13.89
CA GLU A 581 -8.76 -41.94 -13.54
C GLU A 581 -8.11 -40.96 -12.56
N TYR A 582 -8.32 -39.65 -12.75
CA TYR A 582 -7.75 -38.58 -11.95
C TYR A 582 -8.81 -37.94 -11.06
N ARG A 583 -9.38 -38.74 -10.16
CA ARG A 583 -10.57 -38.34 -9.38
C ARG A 583 -10.36 -37.15 -8.46
N SER A 584 -9.14 -36.87 -8.00
CA SER A 584 -8.85 -35.86 -6.99
C SER A 584 -7.73 -34.92 -7.45
N ASN A 585 -7.97 -33.61 -7.42
CA ASN A 585 -6.97 -32.58 -7.69
C ASN A 585 -7.11 -31.39 -6.75
N GLY A 586 -6.08 -30.54 -6.71
CA GLY A 586 -6.08 -29.34 -5.90
C GLY A 586 -7.15 -28.35 -6.33
N VAL A 587 -7.60 -27.53 -5.39
CA VAL A 587 -8.61 -26.50 -5.64
C VAL A 587 -7.94 -25.12 -5.72
N LYS A 588 -7.94 -24.54 -6.92
CA LYS A 588 -7.75 -23.10 -7.10
C LYS A 588 -9.13 -22.45 -7.14
N ALA A 589 -9.48 -21.68 -6.12
CA ALA A 589 -10.86 -21.27 -5.86
C ALA A 589 -11.16 -19.87 -6.42
N LYS A 590 -12.43 -19.65 -6.76
CA LYS A 590 -13.04 -18.34 -7.00
C LYS A 590 -14.11 -18.07 -5.95
N ILE A 591 -14.12 -16.86 -5.41
CA ILE A 591 -15.12 -16.38 -4.44
C ILE A 591 -15.53 -14.93 -4.72
N TYR A 592 -16.71 -14.54 -4.24
CA TYR A 592 -17.09 -13.13 -4.14
C TYR A 592 -17.08 -12.69 -2.67
N LEU A 593 -16.48 -11.53 -2.43
CA LEU A 593 -16.63 -10.80 -1.17
C LEU A 593 -17.59 -9.63 -1.36
N SER A 594 -18.43 -9.38 -0.36
CA SER A 594 -19.30 -8.22 -0.35
C SER A 594 -18.50 -6.91 -0.41
N LYS A 595 -19.11 -5.86 -0.97
CA LYS A 595 -18.55 -4.49 -0.97
C LYS A 595 -18.20 -3.89 0.40
N ALA A 596 -18.65 -4.53 1.49
CA ALA A 596 -18.36 -4.12 2.85
C ALA A 596 -16.95 -4.53 3.34
N ALA A 597 -16.18 -5.26 2.53
CA ALA A 597 -14.79 -5.60 2.84
C ALA A 597 -13.92 -4.34 2.94
N ILE A 598 -13.25 -4.18 4.08
CA ILE A 598 -12.42 -3.01 4.42
C ILE A 598 -10.98 -3.45 4.71
N ILE A 599 -10.02 -2.70 4.20
CA ILE A 599 -8.60 -2.94 4.42
C ILE A 599 -8.23 -2.59 5.87
N SER A 600 -7.49 -3.50 6.51
CA SER A 600 -6.88 -3.31 7.83
C SER A 600 -5.39 -2.95 7.73
N SER A 601 -4.67 -3.52 6.77
CA SER A 601 -3.23 -3.31 6.55
C SER A 601 -2.79 -3.92 5.21
N GLY A 602 -1.52 -3.74 4.85
CA GLY A 602 -0.92 -4.25 3.62
C GLY A 602 -0.95 -3.23 2.48
N ASN A 603 -0.29 -3.55 1.37
CA ASN A 603 -0.19 -2.70 0.19
C ASN A 603 -0.57 -3.42 -1.11
N GLY A 604 -1.25 -4.57 -1.03
CA GLY A 604 -1.76 -5.28 -2.19
C GLY A 604 -0.70 -6.02 -3.02
N THR A 605 0.53 -6.14 -2.53
CA THR A 605 1.60 -6.91 -3.19
C THR A 605 1.64 -8.35 -2.69
N VAL A 606 2.32 -9.26 -3.39
CA VAL A 606 2.46 -10.66 -2.96
C VAL A 606 3.12 -10.79 -1.57
N ASN A 607 4.09 -9.92 -1.29
CA ASN A 607 4.84 -9.92 -0.02
C ASN A 607 4.14 -9.13 1.09
N SER A 608 3.15 -8.29 0.75
CA SER A 608 2.38 -7.49 1.69
C SER A 608 0.93 -7.35 1.18
N PRO A 609 0.17 -8.46 1.16
CA PRO A 609 -1.20 -8.48 0.66
C PRO A 609 -2.11 -7.65 1.56
N TYR A 610 -3.25 -7.19 1.04
CA TYR A 610 -4.25 -6.54 1.89
C TYR A 610 -4.86 -7.53 2.88
N TYR A 611 -4.84 -7.19 4.17
CA TYR A 611 -5.58 -7.91 5.21
C TYR A 611 -6.90 -7.21 5.44
N LEU A 612 -7.98 -7.96 5.69
CA LEU A 612 -9.31 -7.40 5.90
C LEU A 612 -9.65 -7.28 7.40
N LYS A 613 -10.51 -6.31 7.75
CA LYS A 613 -10.97 -6.07 9.13
C LYS A 613 -11.90 -7.13 9.68
#